data_AF-A0A959W7P3-F1
#
_entry.id   AF-A0A959W7P3-F1
#
_cell.length_a   1.000
_cell.length_b   1.000
_cell.length_c   1.000
_cell.angle_alpha   90.00
_cell.angle_beta   90.00
_cell.angle_gamma   90.00
#
_symmetry.space_group_name_H-M   'P 1'
#
loop_
_entity.id
_entity.type
_entity.pdbx_description
1 polymer ?
#
loop_
_entity_poly.entity_id
_entity_poly.type
_entity_poly.pdbx_seq_one_letter_code
_entity_poly.pdbx_strand_id
1 'polypeptide(L)'
;MGSKTGLAAQLGVGVESSWGTRVAPSRFLEITSESLKLDIQRVESAGLRAGRRYTRGYHENRKGIAGAISGEVPTKGFGLIANHIMGAVATATPSGGTLTRDHTATPGDQDGKSFSIQVGRPDLGGTVRPFDYTGCKIVSAEFANSVDGIL
;
A
#
# COMPACT_ATOMS: atom_id res chain seq x y z
N MET A 1 14.44 17.98 11.64
CA MET A 1 15.41 16.95 12.05
C MET A 1 14.59 15.76 12.53
N GLY A 2 14.54 14.68 11.75
CA GLY A 2 13.69 13.52 12.08
C GLY A 2 14.24 12.78 13.28
N SER A 3 13.37 12.34 14.20
CA SER A 3 13.77 11.44 15.27
C SER A 3 14.38 10.17 14.65
N LYS A 4 15.47 9.67 15.25
CA LYS A 4 16.20 8.46 14.81
C LYS A 4 15.40 7.16 15.08
N THR A 5 14.11 7.27 15.33
CA THR A 5 13.23 6.19 15.76
C THR A 5 12.15 5.95 14.72
N GLY A 6 11.64 4.72 14.63
CA GLY A 6 10.54 4.36 13.73
C GLY A 6 9.27 5.19 13.92
N LEU A 7 9.18 6.00 14.98
CA LEU A 7 8.09 6.93 15.24
C LEU A 7 7.93 8.03 14.17
N ALA A 8 9.00 8.35 13.44
CA ALA A 8 8.93 9.28 12.31
C ALA A 8 8.55 8.62 10.98
N ALA A 9 8.20 7.32 11.00
CA ALA A 9 7.72 6.64 9.81
C ALA A 9 6.36 7.19 9.38
N GLN A 10 6.16 7.30 8.08
CA GLN A 10 4.91 7.80 7.51
C GLN A 10 4.53 6.96 6.29
N LEU A 11 3.24 6.74 6.10
CA LEU A 11 2.70 6.09 4.91
C LEU A 11 1.73 7.04 4.21
N GLY A 12 2.15 7.54 3.06
CA GLY A 12 1.36 8.40 2.19
C GLY A 12 0.76 7.63 1.02
N VAL A 13 -0.44 8.02 0.59
CA VAL A 13 -1.16 7.45 -0.56
C VAL A 13 -1.59 8.55 -1.52
N GLY A 14 -1.37 8.32 -2.81
CA GLY A 14 -1.88 9.09 -3.94
C GLY A 14 -2.66 8.20 -4.90
N VAL A 15 -3.83 8.63 -5.36
CA VAL A 15 -4.65 7.87 -6.33
C VAL A 15 -4.12 8.15 -7.73
N GLU A 16 -3.81 7.09 -8.47
CA GLU A 16 -3.33 7.19 -9.85
C GLU A 16 -4.51 7.32 -10.81
N SER A 17 -4.41 8.24 -11.77
CA SER A 17 -5.32 8.29 -12.93
C SER A 17 -4.83 7.42 -14.09
N SER A 18 -3.56 7.04 -14.08
CA SER A 18 -2.92 6.16 -15.05
C SER A 18 -1.99 5.22 -14.31
N TRP A 19 -2.18 3.92 -14.51
CA TRP A 19 -1.45 2.90 -13.77
C TRP A 19 0.07 3.07 -13.88
N GLY A 20 0.75 3.02 -12.75
CA GLY A 20 2.21 3.12 -12.67
C GLY A 20 2.77 4.53 -12.79
N THR A 21 1.92 5.54 -13.00
CA THR A 21 2.34 6.96 -13.04
C THR A 21 2.27 7.54 -11.64
N ARG A 22 3.44 7.95 -11.11
CA ARG A 22 3.54 8.48 -9.75
C ARG A 22 2.63 9.67 -9.53
N VAL A 23 1.70 9.55 -8.59
CA VAL A 23 0.93 10.67 -8.03
C VAL A 23 1.44 10.99 -6.63
N ALA A 24 1.68 12.27 -6.34
CA ALA A 24 2.17 12.69 -5.04
C ALA A 24 1.17 12.32 -3.92
N PRO A 25 1.63 11.85 -2.76
CA PRO A 25 0.75 11.52 -1.65
C PRO A 25 -0.08 12.74 -1.21
N SER A 26 -1.39 12.54 -1.08
CA SER A 26 -2.32 13.56 -0.57
C SER A 26 -3.04 13.12 0.71
N ARG A 27 -2.87 11.85 1.09
CA ARG A 27 -3.44 11.24 2.29
C ARG A 27 -2.35 10.48 3.01
N PHE A 28 -2.32 10.58 4.34
CA PHE A 28 -1.40 9.83 5.18
C PHE A 28 -2.21 8.92 6.09
N LEU A 29 -1.85 7.63 6.10
CA LEU A 29 -2.53 6.61 6.88
C LEU A 29 -1.76 6.39 8.18
N GLU A 30 -2.51 6.18 9.26
CA GLU A 30 -1.97 5.79 10.56
C GLU A 30 -1.64 4.29 10.50
N ILE A 31 -0.35 3.96 10.61
CA ILE A 31 0.13 2.59 10.48
C ILE A 31 0.78 2.13 11.78
N THR A 32 0.53 0.87 12.14
CA THR A 32 1.24 0.18 13.21
C THR A 32 2.38 -0.65 12.65
N SER A 33 2.23 -1.19 11.44
CA SER A 33 3.29 -1.89 10.73
C SER A 33 3.15 -1.83 9.21
N GLU A 34 4.27 -1.97 8.52
CA GLU A 34 4.37 -1.95 7.07
C GLU A 34 5.49 -2.88 6.61
N SER A 35 5.24 -3.70 5.59
CA SER A 35 6.20 -4.70 5.09
C SER A 35 6.38 -4.67 3.57
N LEU A 36 6.02 -3.56 2.90
CA LEU A 36 6.15 -3.43 1.46
C LEU A 36 7.61 -3.49 1.04
N LYS A 37 7.86 -4.34 0.05
CA LYS A 37 9.16 -4.49 -0.56
C LYS A 37 8.99 -4.80 -2.03
N LEU A 38 10.02 -4.44 -2.78
CA LEU A 38 10.17 -4.86 -4.16
C LEU A 38 10.31 -6.39 -4.20
N ASP A 39 9.41 -7.05 -4.92
CA ASP A 39 9.46 -8.48 -5.17
C ASP A 39 9.93 -8.70 -6.62
N ILE A 40 11.13 -9.26 -6.78
CA ILE A 40 11.69 -9.58 -8.08
C ILE A 40 11.69 -11.10 -8.22
N GLN A 41 10.88 -11.60 -9.14
CA GLN A 41 10.97 -12.99 -9.53
C GLN A 41 12.25 -13.22 -10.34
N ARG A 42 13.12 -14.10 -9.84
CA ARG A 42 14.36 -14.47 -10.53
C ARG A 42 14.20 -15.86 -11.11
N VAL A 43 14.50 -16.01 -12.40
CA VAL A 43 14.50 -17.29 -13.11
C VAL A 43 15.95 -17.70 -13.28
N GLU A 44 16.34 -18.80 -12.63
CA GLU A 44 17.69 -19.34 -12.76
C GLU A 44 17.80 -20.30 -13.93
N SER A 45 18.97 -20.32 -14.57
CA SER A 45 19.25 -21.28 -15.64
C SER A 45 19.53 -22.68 -15.06
N ALA A 46 18.73 -23.68 -15.45
CA ALA A 46 18.92 -25.09 -15.07
C ALA A 46 20.05 -25.81 -15.85
N GLY A 47 20.85 -25.08 -16.64
CA GLY A 47 21.86 -25.67 -17.53
C GLY A 47 23.03 -26.31 -16.78
N LEU A 48 23.15 -27.62 -16.89
CA LEU A 48 24.29 -28.39 -16.36
C LEU A 48 25.44 -28.42 -17.36
N ARG A 49 26.66 -28.13 -16.91
CA ARG A 49 27.89 -28.21 -17.72
C ARG A 49 29.02 -28.81 -16.90
N ALA A 50 29.74 -29.78 -17.47
CA ALA A 50 30.91 -30.37 -16.82
C ALA A 50 31.92 -29.27 -16.40
N GLY A 51 32.43 -29.37 -15.16
CA GLY A 51 33.33 -28.39 -14.57
C GLY A 51 32.66 -27.17 -13.93
N ARG A 52 31.33 -27.05 -13.95
CA ARG A 52 30.59 -26.03 -13.17
C ARG A 52 29.99 -26.62 -11.90
N ARG A 53 30.25 -25.96 -10.77
CA ARG A 53 29.70 -26.32 -9.44
C ARG A 53 28.53 -25.43 -9.00
N TYR A 54 28.28 -24.30 -9.67
CA TYR A 54 27.24 -23.33 -9.31
C TYR A 54 26.63 -22.66 -10.55
N THR A 55 25.36 -22.25 -10.42
CA THR A 55 24.62 -21.45 -11.39
C THR A 55 25.19 -20.02 -11.45
N ARG A 56 25.45 -19.52 -12.65
CA ARG A 56 26.08 -18.19 -12.87
C ARG A 56 25.14 -17.12 -13.43
N GLY A 57 23.95 -17.50 -13.90
CA GLY A 57 23.05 -16.61 -14.61
C GLY A 57 21.64 -16.75 -14.11
N TYR A 58 21.04 -15.62 -13.76
CA TYR A 58 19.61 -15.47 -13.52
C TYR A 58 19.09 -14.41 -14.49
N HIS A 59 17.88 -14.61 -14.96
CA HIS A 59 17.12 -13.56 -15.63
C HIS A 59 16.07 -13.03 -14.66
N GLU A 60 15.92 -11.72 -14.60
CA GLU A 60 14.83 -11.09 -13.87
C GLU A 60 13.55 -11.23 -14.70
N ASN A 61 12.49 -11.73 -14.09
CA ASN A 61 11.17 -11.84 -14.70
C ASN A 61 10.27 -10.72 -14.16
N ARG A 62 9.04 -11.05 -13.73
CA ARG A 62 8.10 -10.08 -13.18
C ARG A 62 8.70 -9.36 -11.97
N LYS A 63 8.67 -8.04 -12.01
CA LYS A 63 8.92 -7.15 -10.87
C LYS A 63 7.59 -6.63 -10.37
N GLY A 64 7.38 -6.75 -9.07
CA GLY A 64 6.19 -6.24 -8.39
C GLY A 64 6.57 -5.63 -7.04
N ILE A 65 5.55 -5.18 -6.34
CA ILE A 65 5.66 -4.76 -4.95
C ILE A 65 4.73 -5.67 -4.16
N ALA A 66 5.24 -6.23 -3.07
CA ALA A 66 4.48 -7.12 -2.21
C ALA A 66 4.71 -6.75 -0.75
N GLY A 67 3.67 -6.90 0.05
CA GLY A 67 3.70 -6.67 1.50
C GLY A 67 2.34 -6.32 2.04
N ALA A 68 2.26 -6.20 3.36
CA ALA A 68 1.06 -5.81 4.08
C ALA A 68 1.25 -4.45 4.76
N ILE A 69 0.14 -3.77 4.97
CA ILE A 69 0.03 -2.58 5.81
C ILE A 69 -0.99 -2.92 6.88
N SER A 70 -0.65 -2.69 8.14
CA SER A 70 -1.57 -2.85 9.26
C SER A 70 -1.64 -1.55 10.05
N GLY A 71 -2.82 -1.23 10.54
CA GLY A 71 -3.11 -0.02 11.29
C GLY A 71 -4.58 0.06 11.67
N GLU A 72 -4.92 1.13 12.36
CA GLU A 72 -6.29 1.46 12.74
C GLU A 72 -7.08 1.95 11.51
N VAL A 73 -8.40 1.73 11.50
CA VAL A 73 -9.25 2.25 10.44
C VAL A 73 -9.35 3.77 10.57
N PRO A 74 -8.91 4.55 9.56
CA PRO A 74 -8.90 5.99 9.69
C PRO A 74 -10.32 6.55 9.65
N THR A 75 -10.67 7.38 10.62
CA THR A 75 -11.98 8.06 10.68
C THR A 75 -12.26 8.96 9.46
N LYS A 76 -11.22 9.43 8.77
CA LYS A 76 -11.32 10.24 7.56
C LYS A 76 -10.55 9.61 6.42
N GLY A 77 -11.14 9.64 5.22
CA GLY A 77 -10.48 9.17 4.00
C GLY A 77 -10.54 7.66 3.79
N PHE A 78 -11.10 6.88 4.72
CA PHE A 78 -11.27 5.44 4.54
C PHE A 78 -12.09 5.05 3.31
N GLY A 79 -13.05 5.90 2.88
CA GLY A 79 -13.80 5.67 1.65
C GLY A 79 -12.94 5.48 0.39
N LEU A 80 -11.72 6.06 0.36
CA LEU A 80 -10.76 5.85 -0.72
C LEU A 80 -10.20 4.42 -0.73
N ILE A 81 -9.86 3.89 0.45
CA ILE A 81 -9.40 2.50 0.62
C ILE A 81 -10.55 1.55 0.27
N ALA A 82 -11.74 1.80 0.80
CA ALA A 82 -12.93 1.01 0.50
C ALA A 82 -13.26 0.97 -1.00
N ASN A 83 -13.07 2.07 -1.74
CA ASN A 83 -13.27 2.10 -3.18
C ASN A 83 -12.26 1.24 -3.95
N HIS A 84 -11.05 1.07 -3.43
CA HIS A 84 -10.03 0.22 -4.07
C HIS A 84 -10.10 -1.24 -3.61
N ILE A 85 -10.76 -1.52 -2.49
CA ILE A 85 -11.13 -2.89 -2.10
C ILE A 85 -12.34 -3.37 -2.91
N MET A 86 -13.41 -2.57 -2.94
CA MET A 86 -14.71 -3.01 -3.47
C MET A 86 -14.96 -2.62 -4.91
N GLY A 87 -14.31 -1.58 -5.44
CA GLY A 87 -14.57 -1.12 -6.81
C GLY A 87 -15.81 -0.23 -6.95
N ALA A 88 -16.51 0.14 -5.89
CA ALA A 88 -17.43 1.29 -5.88
C ALA A 88 -17.73 1.71 -4.44
N VAL A 89 -17.74 3.02 -4.17
CA VAL A 89 -18.19 3.58 -2.89
C VAL A 89 -19.09 4.79 -3.15
N ALA A 90 -20.32 4.72 -2.65
CA ALA A 90 -21.21 5.86 -2.56
C ALA A 90 -21.02 6.54 -1.20
N THR A 91 -20.95 7.87 -1.20
CA THR A 91 -20.85 8.65 0.04
C THR A 91 -22.08 9.55 0.17
N ALA A 92 -22.82 9.42 1.26
CA ALA A 92 -23.97 10.26 1.57
C ALA A 92 -23.78 10.96 2.92
N THR A 93 -24.52 12.05 3.13
CA THR A 93 -24.63 12.66 4.47
C THR A 93 -25.91 12.11 5.11
N PRO A 94 -25.85 11.46 6.28
CA PRO A 94 -27.04 10.96 6.97
C PRO A 94 -27.99 12.11 7.34
N SER A 95 -29.29 11.81 7.42
CA SER A 95 -30.30 12.78 7.82
C SER A 95 -29.98 13.34 9.22
N GLY A 96 -29.92 14.66 9.33
CA GLY A 96 -29.54 15.37 10.57
C GLY A 96 -28.03 15.46 10.83
N GLY A 97 -27.18 14.86 9.99
CA GLY A 97 -25.73 15.00 10.04
C GLY A 97 -25.24 16.21 9.23
N THR A 98 -24.23 16.93 9.74
CA THR A 98 -23.54 18.00 9.00
C THR A 98 -22.16 17.57 8.52
N LEU A 99 -21.41 16.84 9.36
CA LEU A 99 -20.04 16.38 9.07
C LEU A 99 -19.90 14.86 8.96
N THR A 100 -20.87 14.10 9.48
CA THR A 100 -20.91 12.64 9.38
C THR A 100 -21.11 12.22 7.92
N ARG A 101 -20.50 11.08 7.53
CA ARG A 101 -20.61 10.53 6.18
C ARG A 101 -20.87 9.03 6.25
N ASP A 102 -21.88 8.61 5.51
CA ASP A 102 -22.21 7.21 5.31
C ASP A 102 -21.52 6.74 4.03
N HIS A 103 -20.73 5.68 4.14
CA HIS A 103 -20.05 5.05 3.01
C HIS A 103 -20.70 3.71 2.71
N THR A 104 -21.31 3.58 1.53
CA THR A 104 -21.81 2.31 1.03
C THR A 104 -20.85 1.77 -0.01
N ALA A 105 -20.07 0.76 0.36
CA ALA A 105 -19.15 0.08 -0.55
C ALA A 105 -19.84 -1.11 -1.22
N THR A 106 -19.77 -1.17 -2.55
CA THR A 106 -20.42 -2.23 -3.36
C THR A 106 -19.40 -2.84 -4.31
N PRO A 107 -19.48 -4.15 -4.60
CA PRO A 107 -18.66 -4.77 -5.63
C PRO A 107 -18.88 -4.08 -6.98
N GLY A 108 -17.80 -3.57 -7.58
CA GLY A 108 -17.82 -2.89 -8.86
C GLY A 108 -16.51 -3.08 -9.62
N ASP A 109 -16.35 -2.35 -10.73
CA ASP A 109 -15.13 -2.44 -11.54
C ASP A 109 -13.90 -1.91 -10.77
N GLN A 110 -12.82 -2.68 -10.85
CA GLN A 110 -11.54 -2.39 -10.24
C GLN A 110 -10.48 -1.95 -11.27
N ASP A 111 -10.82 -1.97 -12.56
CA ASP A 111 -9.91 -1.49 -13.59
C ASP A 111 -9.60 0.01 -13.41
N GLY A 112 -8.37 0.40 -13.74
CA GLY A 112 -7.88 1.77 -13.58
C GLY A 112 -7.67 2.26 -12.13
N LYS A 113 -8.11 1.52 -11.10
CA LYS A 113 -8.00 1.94 -9.69
C LYS A 113 -6.67 1.55 -9.05
N SER A 114 -5.60 2.30 -9.27
CA SER A 114 -4.30 2.03 -8.62
C SER A 114 -3.84 3.19 -7.75
N PHE A 115 -2.85 2.90 -6.91
CA PHE A 115 -2.26 3.88 -6.03
C PHE A 115 -0.76 3.97 -6.16
N SER A 116 -0.26 5.18 -5.92
CA SER A 116 1.11 5.42 -5.52
C SER A 116 1.18 5.43 -3.99
N ILE A 117 2.00 4.57 -3.40
CA ILE A 117 2.27 4.51 -1.96
C ILE A 117 3.67 5.05 -1.72
N GLN A 118 3.79 6.01 -0.81
CA GLN A 118 5.07 6.53 -0.33
C GLN A 118 5.28 6.10 1.11
N VAL A 119 6.35 5.35 1.36
CA VAL A 119 6.77 5.02 2.73
C VAL A 119 7.98 5.86 3.09
N GLY A 120 7.84 6.75 4.07
CA GLY A 120 8.97 7.44 4.68
C GLY A 120 9.57 6.55 5.76
N ARG A 121 10.80 6.06 5.56
CA ARG A 121 11.53 5.28 6.56
C ARG A 121 12.71 6.08 7.13
N PRO A 122 12.79 6.30 8.45
CA PRO A 122 13.91 7.00 9.07
C PRO A 122 15.18 6.15 9.04
N ASP A 123 16.29 6.77 8.63
CA ASP A 123 17.63 6.19 8.69
C ASP A 123 18.29 6.48 10.05
N LEU A 124 19.37 5.77 10.38
CA LEU A 124 20.21 5.96 11.58
C LEU A 124 20.73 7.40 11.70
N GLY A 125 20.89 8.08 10.56
CA GLY A 125 21.25 9.50 10.49
C GLY A 125 20.13 10.48 10.84
N GLY A 126 18.90 10.03 11.13
CA GLY A 126 17.74 10.88 11.43
C GLY A 126 17.08 11.52 10.20
N THR A 127 17.45 11.07 9.01
CA THR A 127 16.81 11.49 7.75
C THR A 127 15.71 10.51 7.37
N VAL A 128 14.49 11.01 7.17
CA VAL A 128 13.38 10.20 6.64
C VAL A 128 13.55 10.07 5.13
N ARG A 129 13.81 8.85 4.67
CA ARG A 129 13.99 8.55 3.24
C ARG A 129 12.66 8.10 2.64
N PRO A 130 12.18 8.75 1.57
CA PRO A 130 10.95 8.33 0.89
C PRO A 130 11.22 7.15 -0.04
N PHE A 131 10.38 6.13 0.05
CA PHE A 131 10.30 5.00 -0.87
C PHE A 131 8.97 5.06 -1.60
N ASP A 132 9.00 5.29 -2.90
CA ASP A 132 7.79 5.42 -3.73
C ASP A 132 7.51 4.11 -4.49
N TYR A 133 6.29 3.63 -4.34
CA TYR A 133 5.76 2.42 -4.96
C TYR A 133 4.55 2.79 -5.82
N THR A 134 4.66 2.65 -7.14
CA THR A 134 3.58 3.01 -8.09
C THR A 134 2.82 1.78 -8.57
N GLY A 135 1.61 1.96 -9.10
CA GLY A 135 0.80 0.88 -9.66
C GLY A 135 0.28 -0.13 -8.64
N CYS A 136 0.22 0.25 -7.36
CA CYS A 136 -0.19 -0.65 -6.28
C CYS A 136 -1.70 -0.93 -6.33
N LYS A 137 -2.07 -2.18 -6.03
CA LYS A 137 -3.45 -2.68 -5.94
C LYS A 137 -3.62 -3.46 -4.64
N ILE A 138 -4.82 -3.40 -4.07
CA ILE A 138 -5.15 -4.19 -2.87
C ILE A 138 -5.58 -5.57 -3.33
N VAL A 139 -4.81 -6.60 -2.96
CA VAL A 139 -5.10 -8.00 -3.31
C VAL A 139 -6.07 -8.63 -2.32
N SER A 140 -5.95 -8.26 -1.04
CA SER A 140 -6.78 -8.74 0.05
C SER A 140 -6.83 -7.69 1.16
N ALA A 141 -7.93 -7.66 1.89
CA ALA A 141 -8.11 -6.83 3.08
C ALA A 141 -8.84 -7.65 4.17
N GLU A 142 -8.47 -7.43 5.42
CA GLU A 142 -9.08 -8.05 6.60
C GLU A 142 -9.45 -6.95 7.59
N PHE A 143 -10.64 -7.06 8.18
CA PHE A 143 -11.12 -6.15 9.21
C PHE A 143 -11.51 -6.97 10.43
N ALA A 144 -10.96 -6.62 11.59
CA ALA A 144 -11.27 -7.25 12.85
C ALA A 144 -11.63 -6.18 13.88
N ASN A 145 -12.68 -6.41 14.65
CA ASN A 145 -13.01 -5.59 15.82
C ASN A 145 -13.43 -6.47 16.98
N SER A 146 -12.97 -6.13 18.18
CA SER A 146 -13.45 -6.73 19.42
C SER A 146 -14.70 -6.00 19.90
N VAL A 147 -15.50 -6.64 20.75
CA VAL A 147 -16.57 -5.93 21.48
C VAL A 147 -15.92 -4.80 22.28
N ASP A 148 -16.45 -3.58 22.16
CA ASP A 148 -15.91 -2.33 22.73
C ASP A 148 -14.54 -1.89 22.19
N GLY A 149 -14.04 -2.52 21.13
CA GLY A 149 -12.82 -2.12 20.44
C GLY A 149 -13.04 -0.92 19.52
N ILE A 150 -12.00 -0.09 19.40
CA ILE A 150 -11.91 0.91 18.33
C ILE A 150 -11.61 0.15 17.02
N LEU A 151 -12.36 0.52 15.97
CA LEU A 151 -12.11 0.12 14.59
C LEU A 151 -11.14 1.10 13.95
#